data_AF-A0A919QZ11-F1
#
_entry.id   AF-A0A919QZ11-F1
#
_cell.length_a   1.000
_cell.length_b   1.000
_cell.length_c   1.000
_cell.angle_alpha   90.00
_cell.angle_beta   90.00
_cell.angle_gamma   90.00
#
_symmetry.space_group_name_H-M   'P 1'
#
loop_
_entity.id
_entity.type
_entity.pdbx_description
1 polymer ?
#
loop_
_entity_poly.entity_id
_entity_poly.type
_entity_poly.pdbx_seq_one_letter_code
_entity_poly.pdbx_strand_id
1 'polypeptide(L)'
;MLLTISTTTRPATDLGFLLHKHPDRVQEFGQSFGTARVFYPEATAERCTAALMLEVDPVRLVRSRGRTAPDFSGIWRGTPGVYAREETTAREGLQARAVP
;
A
#
# COMPACT_ATOMS: atom_id res chain seq x y z
N MET A 1 6.80 -4.07 -10.66
CA MET A 1 7.38 -2.98 -9.82
C MET A 1 7.15 -3.33 -8.36
N LEU A 2 8.12 -3.07 -7.48
CA LEU A 2 8.04 -3.42 -6.04
C LEU A 2 8.22 -2.16 -5.17
N LEU A 3 7.36 -2.01 -4.17
CA LEU A 3 7.49 -1.04 -3.08
C LEU A 3 7.48 -1.79 -1.75
N THR A 4 8.33 -1.40 -0.81
CA THR A 4 8.38 -1.99 0.53
C THR A 4 8.38 -0.90 1.60
N ILE A 5 7.66 -1.14 2.68
CA ILE A 5 7.63 -0.31 3.89
C ILE A 5 8.03 -1.21 5.05
N SER A 6 9.07 -0.83 5.78
CA SER A 6 9.55 -1.59 6.95
C SER A 6 9.54 -0.71 8.19
N THR A 7 9.24 -1.31 9.34
CA THR A 7 9.39 -0.69 10.65
C THR A 7 10.05 -1.67 11.63
N THR A 8 10.72 -1.11 12.64
CA THR A 8 11.28 -1.82 13.78
C THR A 8 10.74 -1.29 15.11
N THR A 9 9.74 -0.39 15.07
CA THR A 9 9.05 0.11 16.26
C THR A 9 8.23 -0.99 16.87
N ARG A 10 8.40 -1.29 18.16
CA ARG A 10 7.73 -2.44 18.80
C ARG A 10 6.34 -2.08 19.34
N PRO A 11 5.31 -2.93 19.10
CA PRO A 11 5.36 -4.15 18.29
C PRO A 11 5.32 -3.82 16.78
N ALA A 12 6.28 -4.34 16.01
CA ALA A 12 6.42 -3.97 14.60
C ALA A 12 5.23 -4.43 13.73
N THR A 13 4.51 -5.45 14.19
CA THR A 13 3.25 -5.93 13.59
C THR A 13 2.15 -4.87 13.53
N ASP A 14 2.26 -3.76 14.29
CA ASP A 14 1.33 -2.62 14.20
C ASP A 14 1.27 -2.00 12.80
N LEU A 15 2.31 -2.22 11.99
CA LEU A 15 2.28 -1.88 10.57
C LEU A 15 1.09 -2.51 9.82
N GLY A 16 0.64 -3.70 10.22
CA GLY A 16 -0.55 -4.35 9.66
C GLY A 16 -1.83 -3.54 9.90
N PHE A 17 -2.01 -3.06 11.13
CA PHE A 17 -3.15 -2.23 11.51
C PHE A 17 -3.13 -0.88 10.79
N LEU A 18 -1.98 -0.19 10.77
CA LEU A 18 -1.84 1.10 10.08
C LEU A 18 -2.19 1.02 8.59
N LEU A 19 -1.75 -0.06 7.93
CA LEU A 19 -2.01 -0.28 6.51
C LEU A 19 -3.37 -0.92 6.22
N HIS A 20 -4.13 -1.28 7.26
CA HIS A 20 -5.39 -2.03 7.15
C HIS A 20 -5.21 -3.33 6.34
N LYS A 21 -4.11 -4.04 6.59
CA LYS A 21 -3.75 -5.29 5.94
C LYS A 21 -3.25 -6.29 6.97
N HIS A 22 -3.87 -7.46 6.99
CA HIS A 22 -3.46 -8.52 7.90
C HIS A 22 -2.17 -9.18 7.39
N PRO A 23 -1.11 -9.32 8.22
CA PRO A 23 0.17 -9.89 7.81
C PRO A 23 0.07 -11.28 7.19
N ASP A 24 -0.78 -12.15 7.75
CA ASP A 24 -0.98 -13.52 7.26
C ASP A 24 -1.86 -13.63 5.99
N ARG A 25 -2.25 -12.50 5.38
CA ARG A 25 -3.11 -12.51 4.19
C ARG A 25 -2.44 -11.78 3.03
N VAL A 26 -2.17 -12.54 1.97
CA VAL A 26 -1.87 -11.96 0.66
C VAL A 26 -3.17 -11.44 0.05
N GLN A 27 -3.16 -10.19 -0.41
CA GLN A 27 -4.33 -9.55 -1.02
C GLN A 27 -4.00 -9.08 -2.43
N GLU A 28 -4.89 -9.35 -3.37
CA GLU A 28 -4.75 -8.94 -4.76
C GLU A 28 -5.80 -7.89 -5.12
N PHE A 29 -5.36 -6.86 -5.85
CA PHE A 29 -6.18 -5.75 -6.30
C PHE A 29 -6.05 -5.61 -7.81
N GLY A 30 -7.15 -5.82 -8.53
CA GLY A 30 -7.21 -5.59 -9.96
C GLY A 30 -7.05 -4.10 -10.27
N GLN A 31 -6.13 -3.77 -11.18
CA GLN A 31 -5.92 -2.44 -11.74
C GLN A 31 -6.26 -2.47 -13.24
N SER A 32 -6.54 -1.31 -13.82
CA SER A 32 -6.90 -1.22 -15.25
C SER A 32 -5.78 -1.73 -16.18
N PHE A 33 -4.53 -1.66 -15.73
CA PHE A 33 -3.31 -2.04 -16.45
C PHE A 33 -2.55 -3.22 -15.80
N GLY A 34 -3.15 -3.94 -14.83
CA GLY A 34 -2.42 -5.00 -14.15
C GLY A 34 -3.04 -5.46 -12.83
N THR A 35 -2.22 -6.05 -11.97
CA THR A 35 -2.61 -6.54 -10.64
C THR A 35 -1.61 -6.04 -9.60
N ALA A 36 -2.12 -5.46 -8.51
CA ALA A 36 -1.31 -5.13 -7.35
C ALA A 36 -1.50 -6.19 -6.26
N ARG A 37 -0.42 -6.76 -5.75
CA ARG A 37 -0.39 -7.68 -4.61
C ARG A 37 0.19 -6.99 -3.39
N VAL A 38 -0.47 -7.14 -2.25
CA VAL A 38 0.04 -6.74 -0.94
C VAL A 38 0.31 -7.98 -0.11
N PHE A 39 1.51 -8.09 0.46
CA PHE A 39 1.93 -9.21 1.30
C PHE A 39 3.03 -8.78 2.28
N TYR A 40 3.30 -9.61 3.29
CA TYR A 40 4.27 -9.32 4.34
C TYR A 40 5.41 -10.34 4.30
N PRO A 41 6.55 -10.03 3.63
CA PRO A 41 7.70 -10.94 3.62
C PRO A 41 8.32 -11.16 5.01
N GLU A 42 8.08 -10.27 5.97
CA GLU A 42 8.51 -10.39 7.36
C GLU A 42 7.48 -9.74 8.28
N ALA A 43 7.04 -10.45 9.31
CA ALA A 43 6.06 -9.95 10.28
C ALA A 43 6.35 -10.52 11.68
N THR A 44 7.38 -9.98 12.33
CA THR A 44 7.75 -10.31 13.72
C THR A 44 7.47 -9.12 14.63
N ALA A 45 7.58 -9.32 15.95
CA ALA A 45 7.40 -8.24 16.92
C ALA A 45 8.54 -7.19 16.83
N GLU A 46 9.71 -7.60 16.36
CA GLU A 46 10.93 -6.80 16.26
C GLU A 46 11.02 -6.05 14.93
N ARG A 47 10.52 -6.66 13.85
CA ARG A 47 10.57 -6.10 12.50
C ARG A 47 9.38 -6.55 11.67
N CYS A 48 8.77 -5.61 10.97
CA CYS A 48 7.67 -5.90 10.06
C CYS A 48 7.90 -5.17 8.75
N THR A 49 7.70 -5.87 7.64
CA THR A 49 7.81 -5.35 6.29
C THR A 49 6.55 -5.68 5.51
N ALA A 50 5.88 -4.64 5.02
CA ALA A 50 4.83 -4.77 4.02
C ALA A 50 5.44 -4.56 2.62
N ALA A 51 5.01 -5.36 1.65
CA ALA A 51 5.41 -5.26 0.26
C ALA A 51 4.18 -5.08 -0.64
N LEU A 52 4.26 -4.13 -1.56
CA LEU A 52 3.32 -3.96 -2.66
C LEU A 52 4.04 -4.28 -3.98
N MET A 53 3.59 -5.33 -4.65
CA MET A 53 4.08 -5.73 -5.97
C MET A 53 3.03 -5.40 -7.02
N LEU A 54 3.38 -4.58 -8.00
CA LEU A 54 2.56 -4.29 -9.17
C LEU A 54 3.06 -5.11 -10.37
N GLU A 55 2.22 -6.02 -10.83
CA GLU A 55 2.37 -6.76 -12.08
C GLU A 55 1.65 -5.99 -13.19
N VAL A 56 2.39 -5.52 -14.18
CA VAL A 56 1.86 -4.69 -15.27
C VAL A 56 1.64 -5.55 -16.50
N ASP A 57 0.44 -5.47 -17.07
CA ASP A 57 0.13 -6.00 -18.40
C ASP A 57 0.37 -4.87 -19.43
N PRO A 58 1.41 -4.96 -20.27
CA PRO A 58 1.75 -3.89 -21.20
C PRO A 58 0.68 -3.67 -22.28
N VAL A 59 -0.07 -4.71 -22.66
CA VAL A 59 -1.15 -4.60 -23.65
C VAL A 59 -2.31 -3.81 -23.06
N ARG A 60 -2.72 -4.17 -21.84
CA ARG A 60 -3.78 -3.43 -21.12
C ARG A 60 -3.36 -2.00 -20.82
N LEU A 61 -2.10 -1.78 -20.44
CA LEU A 61 -1.54 -0.46 -20.17
C LEU A 61 -1.62 0.48 -21.37
N VAL A 62 -1.24 0.00 -22.56
CA VAL A 62 -1.31 0.80 -23.79
C VAL A 62 -2.77 1.07 -24.17
N ARG A 63 -3.68 0.10 -23.97
CA ARG A 63 -5.13 0.28 -24.20
C ARG A 63 -5.84 1.16 -23.16
N SER A 64 -5.22 1.38 -22.00
CA SER A 64 -5.74 2.30 -20.98
C SER A 64 -5.21 3.73 -21.12
N ARG A 65 -4.21 3.99 -21.97
CA ARG A 65 -3.73 5.36 -22.26
C ARG A 65 -4.89 6.17 -22.85
N GLY A 66 -5.40 7.12 -22.07
CA GLY A 66 -6.55 7.97 -22.43
C GLY A 66 -7.68 7.97 -21.41
N ARG A 67 -7.70 7.02 -20.46
CA ARG A 67 -8.54 7.11 -19.24
C ARG A 67 -7.74 7.72 -18.09
N THR A 68 -8.45 8.37 -17.17
CA THR A 68 -7.96 8.99 -15.92
C THR A 68 -6.85 8.17 -15.26
N ALA A 69 -5.91 8.88 -14.61
CA ALA A 69 -4.78 8.27 -13.91
C ALA A 69 -5.20 7.08 -13.03
N PRO A 70 -4.37 6.02 -12.95
CA PRO A 70 -4.58 4.89 -12.06
C PRO A 70 -5.00 5.30 -10.65
N ASP A 71 -6.14 4.79 -10.17
CA ASP A 71 -6.54 5.00 -8.79
C ASP A 71 -5.99 3.87 -7.89
N PHE A 72 -4.91 4.17 -7.18
CA PHE A 72 -4.26 3.24 -6.24
C PHE A 72 -4.87 3.28 -4.83
N SER A 73 -5.76 4.22 -4.56
CA SER A 73 -6.31 4.43 -3.22
C SER A 73 -7.10 3.22 -2.70
N GLY A 74 -7.72 2.44 -3.60
CA GLY A 74 -8.42 1.21 -3.26
C GLY A 74 -7.54 0.10 -2.70
N ILE A 75 -6.22 0.17 -2.89
CA ILE A 75 -5.27 -0.83 -2.35
C ILE A 75 -5.13 -0.66 -0.82
N TRP A 76 -5.16 0.58 -0.34
CA TRP A 76 -4.92 0.91 1.07
C TRP A 76 -6.19 1.26 1.84
N ARG A 77 -7.28 1.63 1.16
CA ARG A 77 -8.58 1.86 1.82
C ARG A 77 -9.24 0.57 2.27
N GLY A 78 -9.16 0.27 3.56
CA GLY A 78 -10.23 -0.44 4.24
C GLY A 78 -11.43 0.50 4.36
N THR A 79 -12.58 0.15 3.75
CA THR A 79 -13.85 0.91 3.75
C THR A 79 -13.92 2.17 2.86
N PRO A 80 -15.01 2.38 2.07
CA PRO A 80 -15.26 3.65 1.40
C PRO A 80 -15.62 4.72 2.45
N GLY A 81 -14.89 5.83 2.51
CA GLY A 81 -15.24 6.97 3.38
C GLY A 81 -14.07 7.76 3.97
N VAL A 82 -12.83 7.24 3.94
CA VAL A 82 -11.66 7.94 4.50
C VAL A 82 -10.82 8.53 3.37
N TYR A 83 -10.91 9.85 3.18
CA TYR A 83 -10.04 10.59 2.26
C TYR A 83 -8.74 10.92 2.99
N ALA A 84 -7.61 10.36 2.54
CA ALA A 84 -6.29 10.84 2.93
C ALA A 84 -6.08 12.22 2.28
N ARG A 85 -5.89 13.25 3.09
CA ARG A 85 -5.57 14.60 2.64
C ARG A 85 -4.09 14.62 2.23
N GLU A 86 -3.79 14.90 0.96
CA GLU A 86 -2.42 15.16 0.51
C GLU A 86 -1.92 16.45 1.16
N GLU A 87 -1.10 16.32 2.21
CA GLU A 87 -0.26 17.41 2.69
C GLU A 87 1.14 17.23 2.11
N THR A 88 1.35 17.89 0.97
CA THR A 88 2.66 18.04 0.35
C THR A 88 3.51 18.93 1.25
N THR A 89 4.26 18.35 2.19
CA THR A 89 5.38 19.05 2.83
C THR A 89 6.64 18.22 2.70
N ALA A 90 7.62 18.86 2.09
CA ALA A 90 8.90 18.31 1.73
C ALA A 90 9.79 18.08 2.95
N ARG A 91 10.52 16.96 2.91
CA ARG A 91 11.71 16.63 3.70
C ARG A 91 11.46 16.39 5.20
N GLU A 92 12.12 15.33 5.68
CA GLU A 92 12.13 14.82 7.05
C GLU A 92 10.96 13.92 7.46
N GLY A 93 11.31 12.65 7.74
CA GLY A 93 10.58 11.70 8.59
C GLY A 93 9.06 11.60 8.38
N LEU A 94 8.63 10.57 7.64
CA LEU A 94 7.23 10.13 7.62
C LEU A 94 6.80 9.66 9.02
N GLN A 95 6.34 10.59 9.86
CA GLN A 95 5.63 10.29 11.09
C GLN A 95 4.16 10.06 10.75
N ALA A 96 3.77 8.80 10.67
CA ALA A 96 2.36 8.42 10.62
C ALA A 96 1.71 8.78 11.96
N ARG A 97 1.06 9.95 12.02
CA ARG A 97 0.28 10.38 13.18
C ARG A 97 -1.13 9.84 13.05
N ALA A 98 -1.55 8.98 13.98
CA ALA A 98 -2.94 8.56 14.09
C ALA A 98 -3.80 9.78 14.48
N VAL A 99 -4.82 10.07 13.67
CA VAL A 99 -5.86 11.07 13.97
C VAL A 99 -6.95 10.34 14.78
N PRO A 100 -7.46 10.94 15.88
CA PRO A 100 -8.43 10.31 16.78
C PRO A 100 -9.78 10.01 16.12
#